data_AF-A0A7W6RS65-F1
#
_entry.id   AF-A0A7W6RS65-F1
#
_cell.length_a   1.000
_cell.length_b   1.000
_cell.length_c   1.000
_cell.angle_alpha   90.00
_cell.angle_beta   90.00
_cell.angle_gamma   90.00
#
_symmetry.space_group_name_H-M   'P 1'
#
loop_
_entity.id
_entity.type
_entity.pdbx_description
1 polymer ?
#
loop_
_entity_poly.entity_id
_entity_poly.type
_entity_poly.pdbx_seq_one_letter_code
_entity_poly.pdbx_strand_id
1 'polypeptide(L)'
;MGSRCTPSTRNKWIVSATASPWPVDLWETAPTPDKATRIREATIAKLLRRHRIRRSDAARVLDILRQPPFIVAAGTTESASAHVTTLIARIRLVNPQLKQAHHRLDCLTASLVATAEVEPEQKKQHDVEILASLPGVGRIVLATLLAEAFDARSGVTTPPCAA
;
A
#
# COMPACT_ATOMS: atom_id res chain seq x y z
N MET A 1 11.60 28.44 -0.68
CA MET A 1 11.88 27.65 0.54
C MET A 1 10.92 26.47 0.53
N GLY A 2 11.45 25.25 0.34
CA GLY A 2 10.67 24.08 -0.05
C GLY A 2 9.83 23.50 1.08
N SER A 3 8.50 23.57 0.92
CA SER A 3 7.53 22.87 1.75
C SER A 3 7.53 21.39 1.37
N ARG A 4 8.27 20.59 2.13
CA ARG A 4 8.17 19.13 2.06
C ARG A 4 6.78 18.72 2.55
N CYS A 5 5.92 18.29 1.62
CA CYS A 5 4.66 17.64 1.92
C CYS A 5 4.92 16.39 2.77
N THR A 6 4.65 16.47 4.07
CA THR A 6 4.62 15.29 4.96
C THR A 6 3.24 14.64 4.85
N PRO A 7 3.13 13.36 4.45
CA PRO A 7 1.83 12.71 4.36
C PRO A 7 1.21 12.51 5.75
N SER A 8 -0.04 12.97 5.89
CA SER A 8 -0.90 12.73 7.06
C SER A 8 -0.90 11.24 7.45
N THR A 9 -0.50 10.98 8.69
CA THR A 9 -0.06 9.65 9.17
C THR A 9 -1.20 8.75 9.65
N ARG A 10 -2.47 9.18 9.56
CA ARG A 10 -3.51 8.62 10.46
C ARG A 10 -4.34 7.45 9.88
N ASN A 11 -4.36 7.23 8.56
CA ASN A 11 -5.13 6.11 7.94
C ASN A 11 -4.24 5.00 7.39
N LYS A 12 -3.05 4.82 7.96
CA LYS A 12 -2.01 3.92 7.45
C LYS A 12 -2.40 2.43 7.55
N TRP A 13 -3.36 2.03 8.37
CA TRP A 13 -3.50 0.64 8.81
C TRP A 13 -4.17 -0.30 7.80
N ILE A 14 -5.08 0.19 6.96
CA ILE A 14 -5.86 -0.68 6.06
C ILE A 14 -5.13 -0.95 4.73
N VAL A 15 -4.31 0.00 4.25
CA VAL A 15 -3.56 -0.16 2.98
C VAL A 15 -2.05 -0.43 3.17
N SER A 16 -1.47 -0.18 4.35
CA SER A 16 -0.02 -0.40 4.54
C SER A 16 0.39 -1.82 4.94
N ALA A 17 -0.54 -2.65 5.44
CA ALA A 17 -0.21 -4.02 5.85
C ALA A 17 0.12 -4.89 4.63
N THR A 18 -0.62 -4.75 3.54
CA THR A 18 -0.48 -5.58 2.32
C THR A 18 0.55 -5.02 1.33
N ALA A 19 0.85 -3.71 1.39
CA ALA A 19 1.78 -3.04 0.48
C ALA A 19 3.25 -3.06 0.93
N SER A 20 3.53 -3.53 2.16
CA SER A 20 4.89 -3.65 2.66
C SER A 20 5.56 -4.87 2.01
N PRO A 21 6.71 -4.73 1.33
CA PRO A 21 7.32 -5.83 0.58
C PRO A 21 8.04 -6.86 1.47
N TRP A 22 8.39 -6.50 2.71
CA TRP A 22 9.22 -7.35 3.56
C TRP A 22 8.54 -8.62 4.11
N PRO A 23 7.22 -8.65 4.45
CA PRO A 23 6.57 -9.89 4.89
C PRO A 23 6.46 -10.93 3.77
N VAL A 24 6.31 -10.48 2.52
CA VAL A 24 6.30 -11.35 1.33
C VAL A 24 7.65 -12.05 1.19
N ASP A 25 8.74 -11.30 1.33
CA ASP A 25 10.10 -11.87 1.31
C ASP A 25 10.36 -12.78 2.52
N LEU A 26 9.76 -12.47 3.68
CA LEU A 26 9.84 -13.32 4.87
C LEU A 26 9.18 -14.67 4.63
N TRP A 27 7.97 -14.69 4.08
CA TRP A 27 7.23 -15.91 3.75
C TRP A 27 7.94 -16.75 2.69
N GLU A 28 8.59 -16.13 1.71
CA GLU A 28 9.42 -16.85 0.75
C GLU A 28 10.66 -17.49 1.40
N THR A 29 11.26 -16.81 2.39
CA THR A 29 12.42 -17.32 3.12
C THR A 29 12.03 -18.45 4.09
N ALA A 30 10.89 -18.32 4.78
CA ALA A 30 10.40 -19.22 5.82
C ALA A 30 8.95 -19.67 5.55
N PRO A 31 8.67 -20.47 4.52
CA PRO A 31 7.30 -20.83 4.14
C PRO A 31 6.68 -21.88 5.07
N THR A 32 7.49 -22.61 5.83
CA THR A 32 7.03 -23.66 6.77
C THR A 32 7.72 -23.52 8.13
N PRO A 33 7.08 -24.00 9.22
CA PRO A 33 7.70 -24.04 10.55
C PRO A 33 9.03 -24.82 10.54
N ASP A 34 9.11 -25.93 9.81
CA ASP A 34 10.35 -26.71 9.66
C ASP A 34 11.48 -25.95 8.96
N LYS A 35 11.16 -25.06 8.02
CA LYS A 35 12.16 -24.16 7.44
C LYS A 35 12.52 -23.04 8.41
N ALA A 36 11.54 -22.50 9.15
CA ALA A 36 11.77 -21.47 10.15
C ALA A 36 12.76 -21.88 11.25
N THR A 37 12.72 -23.14 11.71
CA THR A 37 13.68 -23.66 12.69
C THR A 37 15.11 -23.67 12.16
N ARG A 38 15.30 -23.94 10.86
CA ARG A 38 16.62 -24.04 10.21
C ARG A 38 17.25 -22.69 9.84
N ILE A 39 16.45 -21.61 9.81
CA ILE A 39 16.93 -20.29 9.41
C ILE A 39 17.78 -19.67 10.53
N ARG A 40 18.92 -19.10 10.12
CA ARG A 40 19.79 -18.33 11.01
C ARG A 40 19.26 -16.91 11.18
N GLU A 41 19.43 -16.35 12.37
CA GLU A 41 19.03 -14.98 12.69
C GLU A 41 19.66 -13.95 11.75
N ALA A 42 20.93 -14.15 11.38
CA ALA A 42 21.63 -13.28 10.44
C ALA A 42 20.90 -13.10 9.09
N THR A 43 20.20 -14.14 8.61
CA THR A 43 19.39 -14.08 7.38
C THR A 43 18.20 -13.16 7.56
N ILE A 44 17.48 -13.27 8.68
CA ILE A 44 16.35 -12.40 9.02
C ILE A 44 16.82 -10.97 9.25
N ALA A 45 17.94 -10.77 9.95
CA ALA A 45 18.55 -9.46 10.16
C ALA A 45 18.95 -8.79 8.84
N LYS A 46 19.46 -9.56 7.86
CA LYS A 46 19.77 -9.04 6.52
C LYS A 46 18.49 -8.63 5.78
N LEU A 47 17.43 -9.43 5.87
CA LEU A 47 16.13 -9.14 5.26
C LEU A 47 15.52 -7.85 5.84
N LEU A 48 15.48 -7.72 7.17
CA LEU A 48 14.94 -6.53 7.83
C LEU A 48 15.74 -5.26 7.50
N ARG A 49 17.08 -5.36 7.44
CA ARG A 49 17.95 -4.26 7.00
C ARG A 49 17.69 -3.84 5.56
N ARG A 50 17.55 -4.79 4.63
CA ARG A 50 17.23 -4.51 3.21
C ARG A 50 15.96 -3.67 3.08
N HIS A 51 14.96 -3.96 3.91
CA HIS A 51 13.67 -3.26 3.92
C HIS A 51 13.62 -2.07 4.88
N ARG A 52 14.75 -1.69 5.50
CA ARG A 52 14.88 -0.57 6.45
C ARG A 52 13.89 -0.65 7.64
N ILE A 53 13.58 -1.86 8.11
CA ILE A 53 12.67 -2.07 9.24
C ILE A 53 13.43 -1.85 10.56
N ARG A 54 12.96 -0.91 11.38
CA ARG A 54 13.56 -0.58 12.69
C ARG A 54 12.72 -1.01 13.90
N ARG A 55 11.42 -1.24 13.68
CA ARG A 55 10.46 -1.56 14.76
C ARG A 55 10.45 -3.02 15.18
N SER A 56 11.17 -3.87 14.46
CA SER A 56 11.15 -5.33 14.63
C SER A 56 12.58 -5.82 14.62
N ASP A 57 12.92 -6.62 15.62
CA ASP A 57 14.23 -7.24 15.79
C ASP A 57 14.25 -8.66 15.18
N ALA A 58 15.41 -9.09 14.70
CA ALA A 58 15.57 -10.36 14.01
C ALA A 58 15.35 -11.55 14.96
N ALA A 59 15.87 -11.49 16.19
CA ALA A 59 15.65 -12.50 17.22
C ALA A 59 14.15 -12.64 17.51
N ARG A 60 13.47 -11.51 17.76
CA ARG A 60 12.02 -11.52 18.05
C ARG A 60 11.19 -12.07 16.88
N VAL A 61 11.56 -11.80 15.63
CA VAL A 61 10.88 -12.38 14.47
C VAL A 61 11.09 -13.90 14.43
N LEU A 62 12.31 -14.39 14.67
CA LEU A 62 12.57 -15.83 14.72
C LEU A 62 11.85 -16.52 15.88
N ASP A 63 11.77 -15.90 17.04
CA ASP A 63 11.03 -16.44 18.19
C ASP A 63 9.57 -16.67 17.83
N ILE A 64 8.94 -15.72 17.14
CA ILE A 64 7.56 -15.86 16.66
C ILE A 64 7.46 -17.00 15.63
N LEU A 65 8.36 -17.06 14.66
CA LEU A 65 8.34 -18.09 13.61
C LEU A 65 8.60 -19.51 14.15
N ARG A 66 9.25 -19.63 15.30
CA ARG A 66 9.58 -20.90 15.96
C ARG A 66 8.62 -21.26 17.09
N GLN A 67 7.56 -20.49 17.29
CA GLN A 67 6.49 -20.88 18.21
C GLN A 67 5.92 -22.25 17.81
N PRO A 68 5.41 -23.04 18.78
CA PRO A 68 4.86 -24.35 18.50
C PRO A 68 3.83 -24.29 17.35
N PRO A 69 4.07 -24.98 16.23
CA PRO A 69 3.16 -24.94 15.10
C PRO A 69 1.90 -25.77 15.40
N PHE A 70 0.82 -25.46 14.70
CA PHE A 70 -0.34 -26.34 14.68
C PHE A 70 0.03 -27.65 13.99
N ILE A 71 -0.34 -28.78 14.59
CA ILE A 71 -0.16 -30.10 13.99
C ILE A 71 -1.20 -30.26 12.88
N VAL A 72 -0.73 -30.31 11.64
CA VAL A 72 -1.55 -30.48 10.44
C VAL A 72 -1.06 -31.68 9.63
N ALA A 73 -1.91 -32.22 8.77
CA ALA A 73 -1.51 -33.27 7.85
C ALA A 73 -0.42 -32.76 6.89
N ALA A 74 0.48 -33.65 6.46
CA ALA A 74 1.56 -33.30 5.53
C ALA A 74 1.03 -32.65 4.25
N GLY A 75 -0.04 -33.22 3.66
CA GLY A 75 -0.69 -32.66 2.46
C GLY A 75 -1.27 -31.25 2.65
N THR A 76 -1.67 -30.89 3.88
CA THR A 76 -2.11 -29.52 4.19
C THR A 76 -0.94 -28.54 4.14
N THR A 77 0.23 -28.94 4.68
CA THR A 77 1.45 -28.12 4.65
C THR A 77 1.93 -27.89 3.21
N GLU A 78 1.91 -28.94 2.39
CA GLU A 78 2.26 -28.87 0.97
C GLU A 78 1.32 -27.96 0.19
N SER A 79 0.00 -28.16 0.34
CA SER A 79 -1.02 -27.36 -0.34
C SER A 79 -0.95 -25.88 0.08
N ALA A 80 -0.84 -25.61 1.37
CA ALA A 80 -0.70 -24.25 1.88
C ALA A 80 0.58 -23.58 1.36
N SER A 81 1.72 -24.29 1.34
CA SER A 81 2.97 -23.77 0.81
C SER A 81 2.89 -23.44 -0.68
N ALA A 82 2.24 -24.31 -1.47
CA ALA A 82 2.00 -24.06 -2.89
C ALA A 82 1.07 -22.84 -3.10
N HIS A 83 0.00 -22.74 -2.31
CA HIS A 83 -0.93 -21.62 -2.38
C HIS A 83 -0.27 -20.28 -2.01
N VAL A 84 0.50 -20.25 -0.92
CA VAL A 84 1.28 -19.08 -0.51
C VAL A 84 2.25 -18.65 -1.61
N THR A 85 2.89 -19.60 -2.29
CA THR A 85 3.79 -19.31 -3.42
C THR A 85 3.05 -18.60 -4.57
N THR A 86 1.85 -19.07 -4.92
CA THR A 86 1.00 -18.39 -5.93
C THR A 86 0.59 -16.99 -5.47
N LEU A 87 0.21 -16.82 -4.20
CA LEU A 87 -0.15 -15.51 -3.64
C LEU A 87 1.03 -14.54 -3.66
N ILE A 88 2.24 -14.98 -3.30
CA ILE A 88 3.46 -14.18 -3.36
C ILE A 88 3.68 -13.63 -4.77
N ALA A 89 3.54 -14.46 -5.80
CA ALA A 89 3.69 -14.03 -7.20
C ALA A 89 2.68 -12.95 -7.58
N ARG A 90 1.40 -13.14 -7.21
CA ARG A 90 0.33 -12.16 -7.47
C ARG A 90 0.57 -10.84 -6.73
N ILE A 91 0.95 -10.89 -5.46
CA ILE A 91 1.24 -9.71 -4.64
C ILE A 91 2.42 -8.92 -5.24
N ARG A 92 3.46 -9.62 -5.70
CA ARG A 92 4.62 -8.99 -6.35
C ARG A 92 4.28 -8.27 -7.64
N LEU A 93 3.25 -8.71 -8.37
CA LEU A 93 2.74 -8.03 -9.56
C LEU A 93 1.84 -6.84 -9.21
N VAL A 94 0.86 -7.07 -8.34
CA VAL A 94 -0.20 -6.09 -8.04
C VAL A 94 0.32 -4.92 -7.20
N ASN A 95 1.23 -5.16 -6.26
CA ASN A 95 1.71 -4.09 -5.37
C ASN A 95 2.41 -2.94 -6.10
N PRO A 96 3.34 -3.19 -7.05
CA PRO A 96 3.88 -2.13 -7.90
C PRO A 96 2.82 -1.41 -8.74
N GLN A 97 1.90 -2.14 -9.36
CA GLN A 97 0.82 -1.56 -10.17
C GLN A 97 -0.06 -0.63 -9.33
N LEU A 98 -0.42 -1.04 -8.11
CA LEU A 98 -1.19 -0.23 -7.19
C LEU A 98 -0.42 1.03 -6.74
N LYS A 99 0.89 0.93 -6.50
CA LYS A 99 1.74 2.09 -6.20
C LYS A 99 1.78 3.07 -7.37
N GLN A 100 1.91 2.57 -8.60
CA GLN A 100 1.91 3.39 -9.80
C GLN A 100 0.56 4.10 -10.00
N ALA A 101 -0.57 3.39 -9.80
CA ALA A 101 -1.90 3.97 -9.88
C ALA A 101 -2.10 5.09 -8.84
N HIS A 102 -1.70 4.85 -7.59
CA HIS A 102 -1.73 5.90 -6.56
C HIS A 102 -0.87 7.10 -6.91
N HIS A 103 0.35 6.88 -7.41
CA HIS A 103 1.22 7.97 -7.83
C HIS A 103 0.62 8.76 -9.00
N ARG A 104 -0.03 8.07 -9.95
CA ARG A 104 -0.72 8.73 -11.07
C ARG A 104 -1.89 9.59 -10.58
N LEU A 105 -2.68 9.11 -9.62
CA LEU A 105 -3.74 9.91 -8.99
C LEU A 105 -3.15 11.15 -8.31
N ASP A 106 -2.11 11.00 -7.49
CA ASP A 106 -1.46 12.11 -6.80
C ASP A 106 -0.96 13.18 -7.81
N CYS A 107 -0.36 12.76 -8.94
CA CYS A 107 0.08 13.67 -10.00
C CYS A 107 -1.08 14.37 -10.73
N LEU A 108 -2.15 13.66 -11.06
CA LEU A 108 -3.31 14.25 -11.73
C LEU A 108 -3.98 15.29 -10.83
N THR A 109 -4.20 14.95 -9.55
CA THR A 109 -4.78 15.88 -8.59
C THR A 109 -3.90 17.10 -8.37
N ALA A 110 -2.57 16.95 -8.32
CA ALA A 110 -1.64 18.08 -8.23
C ALA A 110 -1.67 18.97 -9.48
N SER A 111 -1.83 18.39 -10.69
CA SER A 111 -1.91 19.19 -11.91
C SER A 111 -3.15 20.11 -11.97
N LEU A 112 -4.26 19.70 -11.36
CA LEU A 112 -5.48 20.53 -11.28
C LEU A 112 -5.27 21.82 -10.48
N VAL A 113 -4.38 21.78 -9.47
CA VAL A 113 -3.98 22.96 -8.70
C VAL A 113 -3.12 23.89 -9.58
N ALA A 114 -2.12 23.33 -10.26
CA ALA A 114 -1.21 24.11 -11.11
C ALA A 114 -1.88 24.78 -12.31
N THR A 115 -2.87 24.12 -12.95
CA THR A 115 -3.61 24.71 -14.09
C THR A 115 -4.46 25.93 -13.70
N ALA A 116 -4.75 26.11 -12.41
CA ALA A 116 -5.57 27.21 -11.92
C ALA A 116 -4.76 28.47 -11.55
N GLU A 117 -3.42 28.41 -11.58
CA GLU A 117 -2.51 29.53 -11.22
C GLU A 117 -2.28 30.54 -12.37
N VAL A 118 -2.86 30.34 -13.55
CA VAL A 118 -2.62 31.16 -14.75
C VAL A 118 -3.48 32.44 -14.79
N GLU A 119 -4.54 32.54 -13.97
CA GLU A 119 -5.40 33.74 -13.89
C GLU A 119 -4.89 34.71 -12.80
N PRO A 120 -4.49 35.96 -13.12
CA PRO A 120 -3.65 36.77 -12.26
C PRO A 120 -4.37 37.48 -11.09
N GLU A 121 -5.63 37.17 -10.78
CA GLU A 121 -6.37 37.87 -9.73
C GLU A 121 -7.09 36.90 -8.78
N GLN A 122 -6.62 36.93 -7.52
CA GLN A 122 -7.11 36.26 -6.31
C GLN A 122 -6.54 34.85 -6.05
N LYS A 123 -5.77 34.74 -4.96
CA LYS A 123 -5.49 33.49 -4.24
C LYS A 123 -6.80 32.87 -3.74
N LYS A 124 -7.59 32.28 -4.64
CA LYS A 124 -8.71 31.43 -4.26
C LYS A 124 -8.10 30.12 -3.78
N GLN A 125 -8.36 29.76 -2.53
CA GLN A 125 -8.07 28.41 -2.05
C GLN A 125 -8.77 27.44 -3.00
N HIS A 126 -8.01 26.50 -3.58
CA HIS A 126 -8.58 25.59 -4.57
C HIS A 126 -9.40 24.50 -3.87
N ASP A 127 -10.54 24.13 -4.46
CA ASP A 127 -11.41 23.06 -3.94
C ASP A 127 -10.61 21.78 -3.66
N VAL A 128 -9.62 21.48 -4.49
CA VAL A 128 -8.68 20.36 -4.31
C VAL A 128 -7.92 20.44 -2.99
N GLU A 129 -7.39 21.62 -2.64
CA GLU A 129 -6.62 21.83 -1.40
C GLU A 129 -7.54 21.78 -0.17
N ILE A 130 -8.73 22.37 -0.29
CA ILE A 130 -9.75 22.35 0.77
C ILE A 130 -10.16 20.90 1.05
N LEU A 131 -10.54 20.15 0.01
CA LEU A 131 -10.95 18.74 0.15
C LEU A 131 -9.81 17.87 0.69
N ALA A 132 -8.57 18.07 0.24
CA ALA A 132 -7.40 17.34 0.74
C ALA A 132 -7.11 17.61 2.22
N SER A 133 -7.52 18.77 2.75
CA SER A 133 -7.37 19.12 4.16
C SER A 133 -8.39 18.45 5.09
N LEU A 134 -9.48 17.91 4.54
CA LEU A 134 -10.57 17.34 5.33
C LEU A 134 -10.18 15.97 5.94
N PRO A 135 -10.54 15.72 7.22
CA PRO A 135 -10.32 14.43 7.83
C PRO A 135 -11.15 13.36 7.12
N GLY A 136 -10.53 12.21 6.83
CA GLY A 136 -11.17 11.10 6.11
C GLY A 136 -11.06 11.17 4.59
N VAL A 137 -10.66 12.31 4.02
CA VAL A 137 -10.42 12.45 2.57
C VAL A 137 -8.99 12.04 2.25
N GLY A 138 -8.84 10.78 1.82
CA GLY A 138 -7.59 10.27 1.25
C GLY A 138 -7.52 10.46 -0.26
N ARG A 139 -6.38 10.18 -0.88
CA ARG A 139 -6.15 10.34 -2.33
C ARG A 139 -7.23 9.73 -3.22
N ILE A 140 -7.77 8.56 -2.85
CA ILE A 140 -8.80 7.86 -3.62
C ILE A 140 -10.10 8.65 -3.53
N VAL A 141 -10.55 8.96 -2.31
CA VAL A 141 -11.77 9.74 -2.07
C VAL A 141 -11.68 11.12 -2.73
N LEU A 142 -10.54 11.79 -2.62
CA LEU A 142 -10.30 13.08 -3.26
C LEU A 142 -10.44 13.00 -4.78
N ALA A 143 -9.77 12.04 -5.42
CA ALA A 143 -9.85 11.86 -6.86
C ALA A 143 -11.27 11.52 -7.32
N THR A 144 -11.98 10.66 -6.59
CA THR A 144 -13.38 10.33 -6.87
C THR A 144 -14.28 11.56 -6.76
N LEU A 145 -14.19 12.34 -5.67
CA LEU A 145 -15.00 13.55 -5.49
C LEU A 145 -14.78 14.56 -6.62
N LEU A 146 -13.53 14.74 -7.06
CA LEU A 146 -13.20 15.65 -8.16
C LEU A 146 -13.73 15.15 -9.50
N ALA A 147 -13.67 13.84 -9.76
CA ALA A 147 -14.22 13.24 -10.97
C ALA A 147 -15.75 13.40 -11.03
N GLU A 148 -16.45 13.04 -9.96
CA GLU A 148 -17.92 13.16 -9.87
C GLU A 148 -18.38 14.62 -9.98
N ALA A 149 -17.67 15.56 -9.34
CA ALA A 149 -17.98 16.99 -9.45
C ALA A 149 -17.77 17.53 -10.87
N PHE A 150 -16.77 17.01 -11.59
CA PHE A 150 -16.53 17.38 -12.99
C PHE A 150 -17.64 16.84 -13.91
N ASP A 151 -18.07 15.59 -13.72
CA ASP A 151 -19.17 14.98 -14.48
C ASP A 151 -20.49 15.72 -14.26
N ALA A 152 -20.81 16.05 -13.00
CA ALA A 152 -21.98 16.86 -12.66
C ALA A 152 -21.95 18.25 -13.31
N ARG A 153 -20.77 18.87 -13.44
CA ARG A 153 -20.61 20.18 -14.08
C ARG A 153 -20.67 20.11 -15.60
N SER A 154 -20.14 19.05 -16.19
CA SER A 154 -20.04 18.88 -17.64
C SER A 154 -21.32 18.32 -18.27
N GLY A 155 -22.29 17.87 -17.46
CA GLY A 155 -23.56 17.30 -17.94
C GLY A 155 -23.38 15.97 -18.66
N VAL A 156 -22.21 15.34 -18.56
CA VAL A 156 -21.92 14.03 -19.14
C VAL A 156 -22.53 12.99 -18.21
N THR A 157 -23.78 12.60 -18.50
CA THR A 157 -24.43 11.46 -17.85
C THR A 157 -23.69 10.19 -18.27
N THR A 158 -22.94 9.58 -17.35
CA THR A 158 -22.40 8.24 -17.57
C THR A 158 -23.56 7.26 -17.70
N PRO A 159 -23.66 6.50 -18.81
CA PRO A 159 -24.75 5.54 -18.97
C PRO A 159 -24.64 4.45 -17.90
N PRO A 160 -25.77 3.95 -17.36
CA PRO A 160 -25.72 2.89 -16.35
C PRO A 160 -25.04 1.67 -16.96
N CYS A 161 -23.92 1.23 -16.36
CA CYS A 161 -23.31 -0.05 -16.71
C CYS A 161 -24.35 -1.16 -16.44
N ALA A 162 -24.80 -1.82 -17.51
CA ALA A 162 -25.62 -3.01 -17.42
C ALA A 162 -24.86 -4.08 -16.61
N ALA A 163 -25.51 -4.57 -15.55
CA ALA A 163 -25.04 -5.66 -14.70
C ALA A 163 -25.09 -7.01 -15.43
#